data_AF-A0ABC8JN64-F1
#
_entry.id   AF-A0ABC8JN64-F1
#
_cell.length_a   1.000
_cell.length_b   1.000
_cell.length_c   1.000
_cell.angle_alpha   90.00
_cell.angle_beta   90.00
_cell.angle_gamma   90.00
#
_symmetry.space_group_name_H-M   'P 1'
#
loop_
_entity.id
_entity.type
_entity.pdbx_description
1 polymer ?
#
loop_
_entity_poly.entity_id
_entity_poly.type
_entity_poly.pdbx_seq_one_letter_code
_entity_poly.pdbx_strand_id
1 'polypeptide(L)' 'MDLCSVPKLHKVLFGLDLPLIEVKKKLFDDDSVVSLVISAPPGCGKTTLVTQLCHDDEIIAALLKH' A
#
# COMPACT_ATOMS: atom_id res chain seq x y z
N MET A 1 20.66 8.79 -6.74
CA MET A 1 19.62 8.06 -7.50
C MET A 1 19.13 6.96 -6.59
N ASP A 2 17.93 7.09 -6.03
CA ASP A 2 17.39 6.08 -5.11
C ASP A 2 16.80 4.92 -5.94
N LEU A 3 17.54 3.81 -6.05
CA LEU A 3 17.18 2.68 -6.92
C LEU A 3 15.92 1.93 -6.46
N CYS A 4 15.44 2.21 -5.24
CA CYS A 4 14.34 1.47 -4.60
C CYS A 4 13.04 2.29 -4.46
N SER A 5 12.98 3.49 -5.04
CA SER A 5 11.78 4.33 -4.94
C SER A 5 10.64 3.76 -5.79
N VAL A 6 9.47 3.58 -5.19
CA VAL A 6 8.27 3.17 -5.91
C VAL A 6 7.84 4.33 -6.82
N PRO A 7 7.64 4.11 -8.12
CA PRO A 7 7.22 5.20 -9.01
C PRO A 7 5.81 5.67 -8.65
N LYS A 8 5.62 7.00 -8.56
CA LYS A 8 4.30 7.61 -8.34
C LYS A 8 3.35 7.29 -9.48
N LEU A 9 2.10 7.00 -9.11
CA LEU A 9 1.06 6.80 -10.09
C LEU A 9 0.47 8.14 -10.54
N HIS A 10 0.51 8.40 -11.84
CA HIS A 10 0.03 9.66 -12.43
C HIS A 10 -1.45 9.63 -12.84
N LYS A 11 -2.18 8.56 -12.51
CA LYS A 11 -3.57 8.35 -12.90
C LYS A 11 -4.45 8.30 -11.66
N VAL A 12 -5.63 8.90 -11.76
CA VAL A 12 -6.70 8.70 -10.78
C VAL A 12 -7.17 7.25 -10.90
N LEU A 13 -7.14 6.53 -9.80
CA LEU A 13 -7.56 5.15 -9.69
C LEU A 13 -8.92 5.09 -9.01
N PHE A 14 -9.75 4.16 -9.46
CA PHE A 14 -11.08 3.94 -8.93
C PHE A 14 -11.23 2.47 -8.54
N GLY A 15 -11.99 2.20 -7.47
CA GLY A 15 -12.34 0.84 -7.06
C GLY A 15 -11.29 0.12 -6.21
N LEU A 16 -10.24 0.82 -5.76
CA LEU A 16 -9.24 0.30 -4.84
C LEU A 16 -9.40 0.82 -3.40
N ASP A 17 -10.38 1.68 -3.13
CA ASP A 17 -10.59 2.31 -1.83
C ASP A 17 -10.84 1.29 -0.72
N LEU A 18 -11.75 0.34 -0.96
CA LEU A 18 -12.05 -0.72 0.00
C LEU A 18 -10.84 -1.65 0.25
N PRO A 19 -10.15 -2.17 -0.79
CA PRO A 19 -8.89 -2.90 -0.61
C PRO A 19 -7.81 -2.12 0.15
N LEU A 20 -7.68 -0.80 -0.08
CA LEU A 20 -6.72 0.06 0.64
C LEU A 20 -7.04 0.13 2.13
N ILE A 21 -8.32 0.35 2.48
CA ILE A 21 -8.76 0.40 3.88
C ILE A 21 -8.49 -0.93 4.58
N GLU A 22 -8.78 -2.06 3.93
CA GLU A 22 -8.55 -3.38 4.54
C GLU A 22 -7.07 -3.66 4.79
N VAL A 23 -6.22 -3.30 3.82
CA VAL A 23 -4.76 -3.45 3.94
C VAL A 23 -4.20 -2.55 5.05
N LYS A 24 -4.64 -1.30 5.13
CA LYS A 24 -4.23 -0.38 6.21
C LYS A 24 -4.64 -0.89 7.58
N LYS A 25 -5.89 -1.35 7.74
CA LYS A 25 -6.37 -1.93 9.00
C LYS A 25 -5.51 -3.12 9.42
N LYS A 26 -5.24 -4.06 8.51
CA LYS A 26 -4.36 -5.20 8.83
C LYS A 26 -2.93 -4.78 9.21
N LEU A 27 -2.44 -3.66 8.67
CA LEU A 27 -1.10 -3.16 8.98
C LEU A 27 -1.04 -2.41 10.31
N PHE A 28 -2.10 -1.69 10.69
CA PHE A 28 -2.11 -0.82 11.86
C PHE A 28 -2.82 -1.40 13.09
N ASP A 29 -3.73 -2.36 12.92
CA ASP A 29 -4.50 -2.93 14.03
C ASP A 29 -3.67 -3.97 14.83
N ASP A 30 -2.54 -4.44 14.29
CA ASP A 30 -1.71 -5.47 14.92
C ASP A 30 -0.21 -5.16 14.77
N ASP A 31 0.41 -4.69 15.86
CA ASP A 31 1.84 -4.36 15.93
C ASP A 31 2.76 -5.58 15.70
N SER A 32 2.24 -6.81 15.71
CA SER A 32 3.01 -8.03 15.41
C SER A 32 3.14 -8.31 13.90
N VAL A 33 2.44 -7.56 13.05
CA VAL A 33 2.47 -7.75 11.60
C VAL A 33 3.77 -7.22 11.01
N VAL A 34 4.74 -8.13 10.84
CA VAL A 34 6.02 -7.84 10.17
C VAL A 34 5.95 -7.97 8.65
N SER A 35 4.93 -8.62 8.11
CA SER A 35 4.74 -8.79 6.67
C SER A 35 3.28 -9.02 6.29
N LEU A 36 2.84 -8.41 5.19
CA LEU A 36 1.51 -8.58 4.63
C LEU A 36 1.60 -9.06 3.18
N VAL A 37 0.88 -10.13 2.85
CA VAL A 37 0.88 -10.72 1.50
C VAL A 37 -0.44 -10.41 0.79
N ILE A 38 -0.36 -9.83 -0.40
CA ILE A 38 -1.51 -9.52 -1.25
C ILE A 38 -1.56 -10.52 -2.42
N SER A 39 -2.58 -11.38 -2.43
CA SER A 39 -2.75 -12.46 -3.41
C SER A 39 -4.04 -12.27 -4.22
N ALA A 40 -3.94 -12.41 -5.54
CA ALA A 40 -5.06 -12.29 -6.48
C ALA A 40 -4.63 -12.79 -7.87
N PRO A 41 -5.55 -13.12 -8.79
CA PRO A 41 -5.25 -13.45 -10.18
C PRO A 41 -4.48 -12.34 -10.93
N PRO A 42 -3.89 -12.65 -12.10
CA PRO A 42 -3.30 -11.65 -12.99
C PRO A 42 -4.33 -10.58 -13.38
N GLY A 43 -3.90 -9.32 -13.51
CA GLY A 43 -4.77 -8.21 -13.93
C GLY A 43 -5.64 -7.58 -12.83
N CYS A 44 -5.74 -8.17 -11.63
CA CYS A 44 -6.55 -7.62 -10.53
C CYS A 44 -5.99 -6.34 -9.85
N GLY A 45 -4.97 -5.69 -10.42
CA GLY A 45 -4.48 -4.41 -9.88
C GLY A 45 -3.65 -4.49 -8.59
N LYS A 46 -3.14 -5.67 -8.18
CA LYS A 46 -2.30 -5.81 -6.97
C LYS A 46 -1.13 -4.84 -6.90
N THR A 47 -0.34 -4.76 -7.98
CA THR A 47 0.81 -3.87 -8.05
C THR A 47 0.37 -2.42 -7.92
N THR A 48 -0.76 -2.07 -8.56
CA THR A 48 -1.37 -0.75 -8.48
C THR A 48 -1.80 -0.38 -7.05
N LEU A 49 -2.43 -1.33 -6.34
CA LEU A 49 -2.81 -1.19 -4.93
C LEU A 49 -1.59 -0.93 -4.03
N VAL A 50 -0.54 -1.75 -4.17
CA VAL A 50 0.70 -1.60 -3.40
C VAL A 50 1.40 -0.28 -3.72
N THR A 51 1.42 0.12 -5.00
CA THR A 51 1.99 1.42 -5.39
C THR A 51 1.26 2.59 -4.74
N GLN A 52 -0.07 2.55 -4.64
CA GLN A 52 -0.81 3.58 -3.90
C GLN A 52 -0.46 3.57 -2.41
N LEU A 53 -0.41 2.38 -1.80
CA LEU A 53 -0.09 2.24 -0.38
C LEU A 53 1.29 2.81 -0.03
N CYS A 54 2.31 2.58 -0.86
CA CYS A 54 3.65 3.12 -0.66
C CYS A 54 3.74 4.65 -0.73
N HIS A 55 2.75 5.30 -1.34
CA HIS A 55 2.65 6.76 -1.45
C HIS A 55 1.60 7.35 -0.52
N ASP A 56 1.02 6.53 0.35
CA ASP A 56 -0.04 6.96 1.24
C ASP A 56 0.54 7.71 2.43
N ASP A 57 0.03 8.91 2.67
CA ASP A 57 0.56 9.80 3.71
C ASP A 57 0.44 9.20 5.12
N GLU A 58 -0.60 8.40 5.39
CA GLU A 58 -0.77 7.76 6.70
C GLU A 58 0.28 6.66 6.90
N ILE A 59 0.55 5.87 5.86
CA ILE A 59 1.60 4.84 5.86
C ILE A 59 2.97 5.48 6.06
N ILE A 60 3.29 6.51 5.28
CA ILE A 60 4.58 7.21 5.38
C ILE A 60 4.73 7.86 6.76
N ALA A 61 3.68 8.52 7.27
CA ALA A 61 3.70 9.15 8.58
C ALA A 61 3.87 8.12 9.72
N ALA A 62 3.29 6.93 9.59
CA ALA A 62 3.47 5.87 10.58
C ALA A 62 4.92 5.36 10.62
N LEU A 63 5.57 5.22 9.46
CA LEU A 63 6.98 4.82 9.39
C LEU A 63 7.95 5.86 9.97
N LEU A 64 7.58 7.14 9.97
CA LEU A 64 8.39 8.23 10.55
C LEU A 64 8.24 8.37 12.07
N LYS A 65 7.27 7.67 12.70
CA LYS A 65 7.03 7.73 14.15
C LYS A 65 7.79 6.66 14.95
N HIS A 66 8.53 5.78 14.28
CA HIS A 66 9.27 4.67 14.89
C HIS A 66 10.78 4.83 14.67
#